data_AF-X1FE02-F1
#
_entry.id   AF-X1FE02-F1
#
_cell.length_a   1.000
_cell.length_b   1.000
_cell.length_c   1.000
_cell.angle_alpha   90.00
_cell.angle_beta   90.00
_cell.angle_gamma   90.00
#
_symmetry.space_group_name_H-M   'P 1'
#
loop_
_entity.id
_entity.type
_entity.pdbx_description
1 polymer ?
#
loop_
_entity_poly.entity_id
_entity_poly.type
_entity_poly.pdbx_seq_one_letter_code
_entity_poly.pdbx_strand_id
1 'polypeptide(L)'
;LKSYPAKSLCLIPQRFAIAMVEHGWLLRNDICWSKPNPMPESVKDRFTGSWEHLFFFVKNKKYWFEQQFEQLETPLHNPGNILHPDKVAGTQDRGGFSQWEDTWRVWGNPQGRNKRDVWEITTQPYPEAHFAVYPEKLVETPILAGCPSMICKKCGKAREQIYKQGELVPDAPQYKPRGSNKPEWGVKTAMTPAGSKQGHPNFHYEQIDLGYTDCGCNVGFGPGVVMDIFAGSGTTGAVVKRLGRKYIGIELNPDYCKLHKKRLQEIPLPMALGVL
;
A
#
# COMPACT_ATOMS: atom_id res chain seq x y z
N LEU A 1 -41.74 -4.80 -2.88
CA LEU A 1 -40.33 -5.04 -2.45
C LEU A 1 -40.09 -6.54 -2.46
N LYS A 2 -38.97 -7.00 -3.03
CA LYS A 2 -38.62 -8.44 -3.04
C LYS A 2 -38.29 -8.86 -1.61
N SER A 3 -39.06 -9.78 -1.02
CA SER A 3 -38.83 -10.25 0.35
C SER A 3 -37.77 -11.35 0.36
N TYR A 4 -36.76 -11.22 1.21
CA TYR A 4 -35.78 -12.27 1.45
C TYR A 4 -36.25 -13.21 2.57
N PRO A 5 -35.84 -14.50 2.54
CA PRO A 5 -36.08 -15.39 3.66
C PRO A 5 -35.49 -14.82 4.96
N ALA A 6 -36.16 -15.08 6.08
CA ALA A 6 -35.64 -14.73 7.39
C ALA A 6 -34.24 -15.34 7.60
N LYS A 7 -33.39 -14.65 8.36
CA LYS A 7 -31.98 -15.02 8.62
C LYS A 7 -31.05 -15.02 7.40
N SER A 8 -31.48 -14.52 6.24
CA SER A 8 -30.59 -14.31 5.10
C SER A 8 -29.90 -12.94 5.16
N LEU A 9 -28.63 -12.87 4.76
CA LEU A 9 -27.97 -11.59 4.52
C LEU A 9 -28.68 -10.87 3.38
N CYS A 10 -28.94 -9.58 3.55
CA CYS A 10 -29.53 -8.75 2.50
C CYS A 10 -28.54 -8.47 1.35
N LEU A 11 -27.26 -8.86 1.50
CA LEU A 11 -26.19 -8.63 0.52
C LEU A 11 -26.05 -7.15 0.14
N ILE A 12 -26.22 -6.25 1.11
CA ILE A 12 -26.23 -4.80 0.87
C ILE A 12 -24.95 -4.32 0.18
N PRO A 13 -23.72 -4.70 0.64
CA PRO A 13 -22.49 -4.27 -0.02
C PRO A 13 -22.41 -4.74 -1.48
N GLN A 14 -22.76 -6.00 -1.74
CA GLN A 14 -22.72 -6.57 -3.08
C GLN A 14 -23.73 -5.91 -4.01
N ARG A 15 -24.94 -5.62 -3.50
CA ARG A 15 -25.96 -4.89 -4.26
C ARG A 15 -25.51 -3.49 -4.62
N PHE A 16 -24.87 -2.79 -3.69
CA PHE A 16 -24.27 -1.49 -3.95
C PHE A 16 -23.21 -1.58 -5.04
N ALA A 17 -22.31 -2.57 -4.97
CA ALA A 17 -21.27 -2.74 -5.96
C ALA A 17 -21.81 -3.05 -7.36
N ILE A 18 -22.81 -3.93 -7.46
CA ILE A 18 -23.52 -4.22 -8.71
C ILE A 18 -24.16 -2.94 -9.26
N ALA A 19 -24.92 -2.22 -8.44
CA ALA A 19 -25.58 -0.98 -8.86
C ALA A 19 -24.57 0.07 -9.37
N MET A 20 -23.43 0.24 -8.70
CA MET A 20 -22.38 1.16 -9.14
C MET A 20 -21.82 0.78 -10.52
N VAL A 21 -21.61 -0.51 -10.78
CA VAL A 21 -21.17 -1.00 -12.10
C VAL A 21 -22.24 -0.80 -13.16
N GLU A 22 -23.50 -1.07 -12.85
CA GLU A 22 -24.64 -0.80 -13.73
C GLU A 22 -24.78 0.71 -14.06
N HIS A 23 -24.38 1.58 -13.14
CA HIS A 23 -24.29 3.03 -13.33
C HIS A 23 -22.99 3.49 -14.00
N GLY A 24 -22.19 2.57 -14.56
CA GLY A 24 -21.03 2.89 -15.41
C GLY A 24 -19.71 3.11 -14.66
N TRP A 25 -19.65 2.85 -13.35
CA TRP A 25 -18.39 2.85 -12.62
C TRP A 25 -17.61 1.56 -12.85
N LEU A 26 -16.29 1.63 -12.82
CA LEU A 26 -15.42 0.46 -12.93
C LEU A 26 -14.97 0.03 -11.53
N LEU A 27 -15.44 -1.13 -11.06
CA LEU A 27 -14.92 -1.76 -9.85
C LEU A 27 -13.53 -2.33 -10.14
N ARG A 28 -12.51 -1.83 -9.44
CA ARG A 28 -11.11 -2.25 -9.62
C ARG A 28 -10.68 -3.28 -8.60
N ASN A 29 -11.11 -3.11 -7.34
CA ASN A 29 -10.86 -4.06 -6.28
C ASN A 29 -12.05 -4.11 -5.30
N ASP A 30 -12.33 -5.31 -4.81
CA ASP A 30 -13.06 -5.55 -3.57
C ASP A 30 -12.02 -5.91 -2.52
N ILE A 31 -11.67 -4.94 -1.67
CA ILE A 31 -10.62 -5.09 -0.67
C ILE A 31 -11.24 -5.65 0.60
N CYS A 32 -10.68 -6.76 1.10
CA CYS A 32 -11.06 -7.36 2.37
C CYS A 32 -10.32 -6.65 3.51
N TRP A 33 -11.03 -5.81 4.26
CA TRP A 33 -10.53 -5.30 5.53
C TRP A 33 -10.78 -6.34 6.62
N SER A 34 -9.75 -7.11 6.94
CA SER A 34 -9.73 -8.03 8.08
C SER A 34 -9.50 -7.27 9.38
N LYS A 35 -10.35 -7.51 10.37
CA LYS A 35 -10.28 -6.92 11.73
C LYS A 35 -9.73 -8.00 12.68
N PRO A 36 -8.45 -7.93 13.11
CA PRO A 36 -7.86 -8.94 14.01
C PRO A 36 -8.61 -9.12 15.33
N ASN A 37 -9.14 -8.00 15.84
CA ASN A 37 -9.86 -7.94 17.10
C ASN A 37 -11.29 -7.43 16.82
N PRO A 38 -12.16 -8.23 16.17
CA PRO A 38 -13.49 -7.76 15.83
C PRO A 38 -14.34 -7.65 17.10
N MET A 39 -15.26 -6.70 17.11
CA MET A 39 -16.22 -6.58 18.22
C MET A 39 -17.06 -7.87 18.34
N PRO A 40 -17.26 -8.41 19.56
CA PRO A 40 -18.10 -9.58 19.76
C PRO A 40 -19.54 -9.34 19.29
N GLU A 41 -20.13 -10.35 18.67
CA GLU A 41 -21.54 -10.34 18.29
C GLU A 41 -22.35 -11.23 19.24
N SER A 42 -23.58 -10.83 19.55
CA SER A 42 -24.49 -11.63 20.39
C SER A 42 -25.20 -12.76 19.64
N VAL A 43 -25.07 -12.79 18.31
CA VAL A 43 -25.72 -13.77 17.42
C VAL A 43 -24.99 -15.11 17.55
N LYS A 44 -25.75 -16.20 17.76
CA LYS A 44 -25.18 -17.54 18.05
C LYS A 44 -25.32 -18.55 16.91
N ASP A 45 -26.03 -18.22 15.83
CA ASP A 45 -26.38 -19.13 14.73
C ASP A 45 -25.73 -18.74 13.39
N ARG A 46 -24.60 -18.02 13.44
CA ARG A 46 -23.72 -17.73 12.30
C ARG A 46 -22.28 -17.48 12.76
N PHE A 47 -21.32 -17.51 11.84
CA PHE A 47 -19.96 -17.09 12.13
C PHE A 47 -19.89 -15.57 12.41
N THR A 48 -19.06 -15.17 13.38
CA THR A 48 -18.81 -13.78 13.72
C THR A 48 -18.25 -13.02 12.53
N GLY A 49 -18.77 -11.82 12.25
CA GLY A 49 -18.25 -10.94 11.21
C GLY A 49 -16.88 -10.36 11.59
N SER A 50 -15.81 -10.89 11.03
CA SER A 50 -14.43 -10.45 11.31
C SER A 50 -13.84 -9.51 10.24
N TRP A 51 -14.56 -9.21 9.17
CA TRP A 51 -14.04 -8.40 8.07
C TRP A 51 -15.14 -7.57 7.40
N GLU A 52 -14.73 -6.56 6.64
CA GLU A 52 -15.61 -5.65 5.91
C GLU A 52 -15.08 -5.38 4.48
N HIS A 53 -15.99 -5.04 3.57
CA HIS A 53 -15.65 -4.67 2.20
C HIS A 53 -15.16 -3.22 2.12
N LEU A 54 -14.08 -2.99 1.38
CA LEU A 54 -13.68 -1.67 0.89
C LEU A 54 -13.61 -1.74 -0.64
N PHE A 55 -14.63 -1.19 -1.31
CA PHE A 55 -14.66 -1.19 -2.77
C PHE A 55 -13.86 -0.01 -3.34
N PHE A 56 -12.98 -0.30 -4.29
CA PHE A 56 -12.24 0.72 -5.04
C PHE A 56 -12.82 0.87 -6.45
N PHE A 57 -13.56 1.95 -6.68
CA PHE A 57 -14.15 2.27 -7.99
C PHE A 57 -13.40 3.40 -8.70
N VAL A 58 -13.43 3.39 -10.03
CA VAL A 58 -12.91 4.46 -10.88
C VAL A 58 -13.90 4.81 -12.00
N LYS A 59 -13.84 6.04 -12.50
CA LYS A 59 -14.74 6.50 -13.59
C LYS A 59 -14.25 6.16 -14.99
N ASN A 60 -12.93 6.09 -15.19
CA ASN A 60 -12.31 5.95 -16.50
C ASN A 60 -11.30 4.80 -16.50
N LYS A 61 -11.07 4.17 -17.65
CA LYS A 61 -10.06 3.11 -17.80
C LYS A 61 -8.64 3.62 -17.55
N LYS A 62 -8.38 4.87 -17.91
CA LYS A 62 -7.14 5.60 -17.58
C LYS A 62 -7.45 6.53 -16.41
N TYR A 63 -6.86 6.26 -15.27
CA TYR A 63 -7.05 7.01 -14.03
C TYR A 63 -5.70 7.14 -13.30
N TRP A 64 -5.60 8.14 -12.43
CA TRP A 64 -4.44 8.27 -11.55
C TRP A 64 -4.41 7.12 -10.54
N PHE A 65 -3.26 6.45 -10.45
CA PHE A 65 -3.03 5.44 -9.43
C PHE A 65 -1.55 5.40 -9.06
N GLU A 66 -1.24 5.83 -7.85
CA GLU A 66 0.11 5.71 -7.27
C GLU A 66 0.25 4.34 -6.62
N GLN A 67 1.15 3.50 -7.14
CA GLN A 67 1.34 2.14 -6.64
C GLN A 67 1.76 2.15 -5.17
N GLN A 68 0.99 1.48 -4.33
CA GLN A 68 1.29 1.31 -2.91
C GLN A 68 2.02 -0.02 -2.70
N PHE A 69 2.93 -0.05 -1.73
CA PHE A 69 3.75 -1.21 -1.43
C PHE A 69 3.55 -1.68 0.01
N GLU A 70 3.83 -2.95 0.27
CA GLU A 70 3.89 -3.53 1.60
C GLU A 70 5.21 -4.26 1.80
N GLN A 71 5.79 -4.05 2.99
CA GLN A 71 7.05 -4.64 3.36
C GLN A 71 6.89 -6.16 3.52
N LEU A 72 7.93 -6.89 3.11
CA LEU A 72 7.98 -8.33 3.26
C LEU A 72 8.54 -8.66 4.65
N GLU A 73 7.71 -9.19 5.54
CA GLU A 73 8.17 -9.71 6.84
C GLU A 73 9.06 -10.95 6.66
N THR A 74 8.84 -11.70 5.58
CA THR A 74 9.68 -12.84 5.18
C THR A 74 10.05 -12.71 3.70
N PRO A 75 11.31 -13.01 3.31
CA PRO A 75 11.68 -13.09 1.91
C PRO A 75 10.77 -14.10 1.21
N LEU A 76 10.20 -13.71 0.06
CA LEU A 76 9.33 -14.60 -0.70
C LEU A 76 10.13 -15.86 -1.07
N HIS A 77 9.69 -17.03 -0.59
CA HIS A 77 10.08 -18.30 -1.22
C HIS A 77 9.40 -18.31 -2.58
N ASN A 78 10.17 -18.01 -3.62
CA ASN A 78 9.67 -17.62 -4.92
C ASN A 78 8.86 -18.76 -5.57
N PRO A 79 7.54 -18.63 -5.81
CA PRO A 79 6.81 -19.59 -6.63
C PRO A 79 6.88 -19.22 -8.13
N GLY A 80 7.57 -18.13 -8.49
CA GLY A 80 7.32 -17.40 -9.75
C GLY A 80 8.50 -17.24 -10.72
N ASN A 81 9.73 -17.58 -10.35
CA ASN A 81 10.86 -17.50 -11.30
C ASN A 81 11.34 -18.90 -11.67
N ILE A 82 10.63 -19.55 -12.59
CA ILE A 82 11.30 -20.30 -13.66
C ILE A 82 11.88 -19.23 -14.59
N LEU A 83 12.94 -18.54 -14.14
CA LEU A 83 13.84 -17.89 -15.08
C LEU A 83 14.53 -19.05 -15.77
N HIS A 84 14.10 -19.34 -17.00
CA HIS A 84 14.86 -20.21 -17.89
C HIS A 84 16.30 -19.72 -17.88
N PRO A 85 17.29 -20.56 -17.52
CA PRO A 85 18.67 -20.16 -17.65
C PRO A 85 18.92 -19.96 -19.14
N ASP A 86 19.05 -18.70 -19.54
CA ASP A 86 19.59 -18.36 -20.84
C ASP A 86 20.91 -19.10 -21.02
N LYS A 87 21.00 -19.75 -22.18
CA LYS A 87 22.08 -20.63 -22.62
C LYS A 87 23.44 -19.97 -22.43
N VAL A 88 24.14 -20.31 -21.35
CA VAL A 88 25.60 -20.16 -21.29
C VAL A 88 26.18 -21.42 -21.93
N ALA A 89 26.72 -21.25 -23.14
CA ALA A 89 27.39 -22.30 -23.87
C ALA A 89 28.73 -22.68 -23.20
N GLY A 90 28.99 -23.99 -23.07
CA GLY A 90 30.25 -24.60 -22.62
C GLY A 90 30.32 -24.76 -21.09
N THR A 91 30.56 -25.92 -20.50
CA THR A 91 31.43 -27.03 -20.90
C THR A 91 30.83 -28.39 -20.49
N GLN A 92 31.09 -29.44 -21.26
CA GLN A 92 30.80 -30.82 -20.85
C GLN A 92 31.90 -31.27 -19.89
N ASP A 93 31.60 -31.35 -18.60
CA ASP A 93 32.41 -32.14 -17.67
C ASP A 93 31.63 -33.35 -17.15
N ARG A 94 32.33 -34.48 -17.22
CA ARG A 94 31.84 -35.84 -17.02
C ARG A 94 31.76 -36.17 -15.53
N GLY A 95 30.65 -36.78 -15.13
CA GLY A 95 30.61 -37.64 -13.94
C GLY A 95 30.64 -36.91 -12.61
N GLY A 96 29.50 -36.33 -12.23
CA GLY A 96 29.22 -35.86 -10.88
C GLY A 96 27.86 -35.20 -10.87
N PHE A 97 26.94 -35.66 -10.04
CA PHE A 97 25.75 -34.88 -9.72
C PHE A 97 26.24 -33.62 -9.00
N SER A 98 26.52 -32.54 -9.74
CA SER A 98 26.65 -31.22 -9.15
C SER A 98 25.28 -30.89 -8.59
N GLN A 99 25.15 -30.93 -7.26
CA GLN A 99 24.04 -30.29 -6.58
C GLN A 99 24.02 -28.86 -7.10
N TRP A 100 22.98 -28.55 -7.88
CA TRP A 100 22.67 -27.19 -8.26
C TRP A 100 22.26 -26.52 -6.95
N GLU A 101 23.21 -25.88 -6.28
CA GLU A 101 22.91 -24.97 -5.19
C GLU A 101 22.15 -23.81 -5.81
N ASP A 102 20.83 -23.88 -5.70
CA ASP A 102 19.92 -22.83 -6.10
C ASP A 102 20.27 -21.54 -5.35
N THR A 103 21.11 -20.71 -5.96
CA THR A 103 21.45 -19.37 -5.47
C THR A 103 20.26 -18.46 -5.71
N TRP A 104 19.20 -18.62 -4.90
CA TRP A 104 18.01 -17.78 -4.90
C TRP A 104 18.37 -16.34 -4.50
N ARG A 105 18.80 -15.52 -5.47
CA ARG A 105 18.84 -14.07 -5.31
C ARG A 105 17.38 -13.59 -5.20
N VAL A 106 16.97 -13.18 -4.01
CA VAL A 106 15.71 -12.46 -3.84
C VAL A 106 15.94 -11.06 -4.39
N TRP A 107 15.58 -10.85 -5.65
CA TRP A 107 15.50 -9.52 -6.25
C TRP A 107 14.30 -8.81 -5.62
N GLY A 108 14.55 -7.94 -4.64
CA GLY A 108 13.52 -7.20 -3.93
C GLY A 108 13.46 -5.76 -4.42
N ASN A 109 12.27 -5.24 -4.71
CA ASN A 109 12.07 -3.79 -4.72
C ASN A 109 12.28 -3.29 -3.27
N PRO A 110 13.16 -2.30 -3.02
CA PRO A 110 13.36 -1.71 -1.69
C PRO A 110 12.07 -1.22 -1.03
N GLN A 111 11.09 -0.82 -1.83
CA GLN A 111 9.79 -0.34 -1.35
C GLN A 111 8.88 -1.48 -0.86
N GLY A 112 9.24 -2.74 -1.12
CA GLY A 112 8.46 -3.93 -0.80
C GLY A 112 7.73 -4.49 -2.02
N ARG A 113 6.77 -5.40 -1.78
CA ARG A 113 5.91 -5.94 -2.84
C ARG A 113 4.70 -5.03 -3.07
N ASN A 114 4.03 -5.18 -4.22
CA ASN A 114 2.75 -4.50 -4.45
C ASN A 114 1.78 -4.83 -3.31
N LYS A 115 1.16 -3.80 -2.75
CA LYS A 115 0.17 -3.94 -1.68
C LYS A 115 -1.00 -4.78 -2.19
N ARG A 116 -1.35 -5.82 -1.43
CA ARG A 116 -2.43 -6.76 -1.79
C ARG A 116 -3.79 -6.20 -1.39
N ASP A 117 -4.86 -6.94 -1.67
CA ASP A 117 -6.25 -6.56 -1.44
C ASP A 117 -6.87 -7.19 -0.18
N VAL A 118 -6.07 -7.85 0.67
CA VAL A 118 -6.47 -8.28 2.01
C VAL A 118 -5.67 -7.47 3.03
N TRP A 119 -6.34 -6.60 3.77
CA TRP A 119 -5.72 -5.66 4.69
C TRP A 119 -6.08 -6.01 6.12
N GLU A 120 -5.05 -6.31 6.90
CA GLU A 120 -5.20 -6.50 8.33
C GLU A 120 -5.01 -5.15 9.05
N ILE A 121 -6.10 -4.57 9.56
CA ILE A 121 -6.07 -3.29 10.26
C ILE A 121 -6.93 -3.40 11.52
N THR A 122 -6.31 -3.16 12.67
CA THR A 122 -7.00 -3.16 13.96
C THR A 122 -7.94 -1.97 14.10
N THR A 123 -9.07 -2.19 14.77
CA THR A 123 -10.01 -1.11 15.11
C THR A 123 -9.35 -0.12 16.07
N GLN A 124 -9.51 1.18 15.81
CA GLN A 124 -8.97 2.24 16.65
C GLN A 124 -10.08 2.74 17.61
N PRO A 125 -9.88 2.70 18.94
CA PRO A 125 -10.83 3.28 19.88
C PRO A 125 -10.99 4.77 19.63
N TYR A 126 -12.22 5.26 19.75
CA TYR A 126 -12.51 6.69 19.67
C TYR A 126 -13.29 7.10 20.94
N PRO A 127 -12.78 8.05 21.73
CA PRO A 127 -13.27 8.31 23.09
C PRO A 127 -14.64 8.98 23.16
N GLU A 128 -15.11 9.57 22.05
CA GLU A 128 -16.39 10.26 21.99
C GLU A 128 -17.49 9.33 21.43
N ALA A 129 -18.75 9.61 21.75
CA ALA A 129 -19.89 8.82 21.29
C ALA A 129 -20.15 9.02 19.78
N HIS A 130 -19.57 8.16 18.95
CA HIS A 130 -19.74 8.18 17.49
C HIS A 130 -20.20 6.85 16.94
N PHE A 131 -21.21 6.91 16.09
CA PHE A 131 -21.62 5.78 15.28
C PHE A 131 -20.73 5.74 14.03
N ALA A 132 -19.95 4.67 13.87
CA ALA A 132 -19.12 4.37 12.69
C ALA A 132 -17.78 5.13 12.54
N VAL A 133 -16.92 5.11 13.56
CA VAL A 133 -15.51 5.48 13.40
C VAL A 133 -14.73 4.30 12.82
N TYR A 134 -13.92 4.56 11.78
CA TYR A 134 -12.94 3.61 11.24
C TYR A 134 -11.50 4.06 11.51
N PRO A 135 -10.51 3.15 11.46
CA PRO A 135 -9.10 3.48 11.64
C PRO A 135 -8.57 4.40 10.56
N GLU A 136 -7.71 5.36 10.91
CA GLU A 136 -7.11 6.28 9.94
C GLU A 136 -6.30 5.55 8.85
N LYS A 137 -5.60 4.48 9.23
CA LYS A 137 -4.81 3.63 8.29
C LYS A 137 -5.66 3.04 7.16
N LEU A 138 -6.96 2.84 7.39
CA LEU A 138 -7.86 2.24 6.39
C LEU A 138 -8.04 3.16 5.17
N VAL A 139 -8.08 4.48 5.38
CA VAL A 139 -8.31 5.47 4.32
C VAL A 139 -7.03 6.08 3.77
N GLU A 140 -5.92 5.99 4.51
CA GLU A 140 -4.61 6.50 4.09
C GLU A 140 -4.15 5.91 2.75
N THR A 141 -4.18 4.58 2.62
CA THR A 141 -3.75 3.88 1.40
C THR A 141 -4.57 4.29 0.17
N PRO A 142 -5.92 4.27 0.20
CA PRO A 142 -6.74 4.78 -0.91
C PRO A 142 -6.47 6.25 -1.28
N ILE A 143 -6.21 7.12 -0.30
CA ILE A 143 -5.92 8.53 -0.56
C ILE A 143 -4.56 8.69 -1.26
N LEU A 144 -3.53 8.01 -0.78
CA LEU A 144 -2.21 8.01 -1.42
C LEU A 144 -2.29 7.48 -2.85
N ALA A 145 -2.97 6.35 -3.04
CA ALA A 145 -3.11 5.74 -4.35
C ALA A 145 -3.95 6.59 -5.33
N GLY A 146 -5.08 7.13 -4.87
CA GLY A 146 -6.09 7.72 -5.75
C GLY A 146 -6.07 9.25 -5.84
N CYS A 147 -5.39 9.96 -4.94
CA CYS A 147 -5.41 11.43 -4.87
C CYS A 147 -4.01 12.04 -4.97
N PRO A 148 -3.62 12.57 -6.15
CA PRO A 148 -2.29 13.11 -6.38
C PRO A 148 -2.01 14.32 -5.47
N SER A 149 -0.80 14.37 -4.93
CA SER A 149 -0.31 15.48 -4.11
C SER A 149 -0.05 16.75 -4.92
N MET A 150 0.20 16.62 -6.22
CA MET A 150 0.50 17.73 -7.12
C MET A 150 -0.26 17.61 -8.42
N ILE A 151 -1.13 18.58 -8.67
CA ILE A 151 -1.95 18.74 -9.86
C ILE A 151 -1.69 20.11 -10.46
N CYS A 152 -1.45 20.16 -11.77
CA CYS A 152 -1.31 21.43 -12.49
C CYS A 152 -2.57 22.29 -12.32
N LYS A 153 -2.39 23.54 -11.88
CA LYS A 153 -3.50 24.49 -11.67
C LYS A 153 -4.25 24.87 -12.95
N LYS A 154 -3.67 24.63 -14.14
CA LYS A 154 -4.25 24.95 -15.45
C LYS A 154 -4.86 23.74 -16.13
N CYS A 155 -4.08 22.68 -16.35
CA CYS A 155 -4.53 21.53 -17.16
C CYS A 155 -5.04 20.33 -16.34
N GLY A 156 -4.92 20.35 -15.01
CA GLY A 156 -5.38 19.25 -14.16
C GLY A 156 -4.54 17.98 -14.25
N LYS A 157 -3.42 17.97 -14.99
CA LYS A 157 -2.50 16.83 -15.02
C LYS A 157 -1.79 16.70 -13.67
N ALA A 158 -1.79 15.49 -13.13
CA ALA A 158 -1.02 15.14 -11.96
C ALA A 158 0.47 15.00 -12.29
N ARG A 159 1.32 15.32 -11.31
CA ARG A 159 2.77 15.20 -11.40
C ARG A 159 3.18 13.81 -10.93
N GLU A 160 3.91 13.08 -11.77
CA GLU A 160 4.43 11.74 -11.45
C GLU A 160 5.88 11.86 -11.01
N GLN A 161 6.26 11.13 -9.98
CA GLN A 161 7.66 11.07 -9.55
C GLN A 161 8.46 10.25 -10.57
N ILE A 162 9.61 10.77 -10.94
CA ILE A 162 10.50 10.15 -11.93
C ILE A 162 11.67 9.55 -11.18
N TYR A 163 11.88 8.26 -11.38
CA TYR A 163 13.04 7.54 -10.85
C TYR A 163 13.89 7.01 -11.99
N LYS A 164 15.19 6.93 -11.75
CA LYS A 164 16.12 6.17 -12.58
C LYS A 164 16.68 5.01 -11.77
N GLN A 165 16.66 3.83 -12.38
CA GLN A 165 17.33 2.65 -11.84
C GLN A 165 18.85 2.87 -11.88
N GLY A 166 19.46 2.90 -10.70
CA GLY A 166 20.89 3.01 -10.49
C GLY A 166 21.58 1.65 -10.47
N GLU A 167 22.72 1.58 -9.80
CA GLU A 167 23.51 0.35 -9.72
C GLU A 167 22.87 -0.68 -8.78
N LEU A 168 23.26 -1.94 -8.95
CA LEU A 168 22.87 -3.02 -8.07
C LEU A 168 23.69 -2.92 -6.78
N VAL A 169 23.02 -2.63 -5.68
CA VAL A 169 23.61 -2.49 -4.34
C VAL A 169 23.11 -3.64 -3.44
N PRO A 170 23.97 -4.24 -2.61
CA PRO A 170 23.55 -5.24 -1.64
C PRO A 170 22.99 -4.62 -0.37
N ASP A 171 22.09 -5.35 0.26
CA ASP A 171 21.43 -4.95 1.50
C ASP A 171 22.40 -5.01 2.71
N ALA A 172 23.48 -5.78 2.61
CA ALA A 172 24.45 -5.99 3.67
C ALA A 172 25.75 -5.18 3.43
N PRO A 173 26.35 -4.57 4.48
CA PRO A 173 27.58 -3.81 4.35
C PRO A 173 28.75 -4.70 3.88
N GLN A 174 29.65 -4.12 3.09
CA GLN A 174 30.95 -4.73 2.78
C GLN A 174 31.76 -4.85 4.07
N TYR A 175 32.34 -6.02 4.30
CA TYR A 175 33.35 -6.22 5.32
C TYR A 175 34.59 -6.88 4.70
N LYS A 176 35.76 -6.56 5.23
CA LYS A 176 37.02 -7.17 4.80
C LYS A 176 37.52 -8.14 5.87
N PRO A 177 37.42 -9.47 5.66
CA PRO A 177 37.98 -10.45 6.58
C PRO A 177 39.48 -10.22 6.81
N ARG A 178 39.91 -10.37 8.07
CA ARG A 178 41.32 -10.22 8.46
C ARG A 178 42.14 -11.29 7.73
N GLY A 179 43.10 -10.87 6.90
CA GLY A 179 43.94 -11.77 6.09
C GLY A 179 43.47 -12.01 4.66
N SER A 180 42.32 -11.45 4.26
CA SER A 180 41.87 -11.46 2.87
C SER A 180 42.21 -10.14 2.16
N ASN A 181 42.56 -10.21 0.87
CA ASN A 181 42.75 -9.01 0.04
C ASN A 181 41.49 -8.59 -0.72
N LYS A 182 40.41 -9.37 -0.66
CA LYS A 182 39.14 -9.09 -1.33
C LYS A 182 38.08 -8.67 -0.32
N PRO A 183 37.31 -7.60 -0.57
CA PRO A 183 36.13 -7.29 0.22
C PRO A 183 35.06 -8.37 -0.01
N GLU A 184 34.36 -8.76 1.06
CA GLU A 184 33.25 -9.70 1.02
C GLU A 184 31.98 -9.02 1.57
N TRP A 185 30.81 -9.45 1.09
CA TRP A 185 29.52 -8.93 1.57
C TRP A 185 29.13 -9.68 2.85
N GLY A 186 28.98 -8.97 3.98
CA GLY A 186 29.04 -9.62 5.30
C GLY A 186 27.68 -9.93 5.94
N VAL A 187 27.47 -11.20 6.31
CA VAL A 187 26.70 -11.61 7.50
C VAL A 187 27.72 -12.05 8.55
N LYS A 188 27.74 -11.48 9.76
CA LYS A 188 28.67 -11.91 10.83
C LYS A 188 28.33 -13.35 11.24
N THR A 189 29.01 -14.34 10.68
CA THR A 189 28.90 -15.72 11.12
C THR A 189 29.75 -15.91 12.37
N ALA A 190 29.12 -15.87 13.55
CA ALA A 190 29.64 -16.71 14.63
C ALA A 190 29.47 -18.16 14.16
N MET A 191 30.58 -18.89 14.00
CA MET A 191 30.57 -20.31 13.64
C MET A 191 29.73 -21.07 14.67
N THR A 192 28.50 -21.43 14.30
CA THR A 192 27.72 -22.43 15.02
C THR A 192 28.03 -23.80 14.41
N PRO A 193 28.19 -24.87 15.21
CA PRO A 193 28.53 -26.19 14.69
C PRO A 193 27.38 -26.74 13.85
N ALA A 194 27.74 -27.31 12.69
CA ALA A 194 26.94 -28.22 11.86
C ALA A 194 25.45 -27.86 11.64
N GLY A 195 25.14 -27.25 10.49
CA GLY A 195 23.82 -27.35 9.87
C GLY A 195 23.06 -26.07 9.53
N SER A 196 23.64 -24.87 9.67
CA SER A 196 22.94 -23.63 9.31
C SER A 196 23.17 -23.25 7.84
N LYS A 197 22.06 -23.20 7.09
CA LYS A 197 21.98 -22.80 5.68
C LYS A 197 22.53 -21.37 5.51
N GLN A 198 23.55 -21.22 4.68
CA GLN A 198 24.15 -19.93 4.35
C GLN A 198 23.21 -19.17 3.40
N GLY A 199 22.72 -17.99 3.80
CA GLY A 199 21.97 -17.10 2.93
C GLY A 199 22.91 -16.16 2.17
N HIS A 200 22.85 -16.14 0.84
CA HIS A 200 23.49 -15.08 0.07
C HIS A 200 22.88 -13.72 0.41
N PRO A 201 23.66 -12.61 0.37
CA PRO A 201 23.13 -11.29 0.60
C PRO A 201 22.09 -10.93 -0.46
N ASN A 202 21.00 -10.29 -0.03
CA ASN A 202 20.02 -9.71 -0.93
C ASN A 202 20.63 -8.49 -1.64
N PHE A 203 20.11 -8.21 -2.84
CA PHE A 203 20.49 -7.05 -3.64
C PHE A 203 19.24 -6.31 -4.09
N HIS A 204 19.36 -4.99 -4.18
CA HIS A 204 18.38 -4.12 -4.77
C HIS A 204 19.03 -3.15 -5.74
N TYR A 205 18.23 -2.62 -6.67
CA TYR A 205 18.68 -1.49 -7.48
C TYR A 205 18.46 -0.21 -6.71
N GLU A 206 19.48 0.64 -6.68
CA GLU A 206 19.32 2.02 -6.21
C GLU A 206 18.24 2.72 -7.04
N GLN A 207 17.36 3.49 -6.38
CA GLN A 207 16.38 4.34 -7.05
C GLN A 207 16.84 5.80 -6.93
N ILE A 208 17.32 6.37 -8.03
CA ILE A 208 17.78 7.75 -8.07
C ILE A 208 16.57 8.64 -8.37
N ASP A 209 16.22 9.54 -7.45
CA ASP A 209 15.15 10.52 -7.61
C ASP A 209 15.58 11.58 -8.65
N LEU A 210 14.85 11.64 -9.78
CA LEU A 210 15.04 12.64 -10.83
C LEU A 210 14.03 13.79 -10.75
N GLY A 211 13.29 13.87 -9.65
CA GLY A 211 12.22 14.82 -9.42
C GLY A 211 10.91 14.30 -9.98
N TYR A 212 10.19 15.14 -10.71
CA TYR A 212 8.83 14.85 -11.12
C TYR A 212 8.54 15.41 -12.51
N THR A 213 7.57 14.80 -13.20
CA THR A 213 7.13 15.20 -14.54
C THR A 213 6.66 16.66 -14.59
N ASP A 214 6.69 17.28 -15.78
CA ASP A 214 6.11 18.59 -15.99
C ASP A 214 5.12 18.54 -17.15
N CYS A 215 4.04 19.32 -17.03
CA CYS A 215 3.01 19.47 -18.04
C CYS A 215 3.27 20.63 -19.01
N GLY A 216 4.34 21.42 -18.80
CA GLY A 216 4.73 22.58 -19.60
C GLY A 216 3.84 23.81 -19.40
N CYS A 217 2.90 23.78 -18.46
CA CYS A 217 1.95 24.88 -18.27
C CYS A 217 2.52 26.07 -17.49
N ASN A 218 3.59 25.88 -16.73
CA ASN A 218 4.29 26.94 -15.96
C ASN A 218 3.40 27.80 -15.04
N VAL A 219 2.27 27.26 -14.55
CA VAL A 219 1.36 27.93 -13.61
C VAL A 219 1.48 27.41 -12.17
N GLY A 220 2.45 26.52 -11.92
CA GLY A 220 2.62 25.80 -10.66
C GLY A 220 1.57 24.72 -10.41
N PHE A 221 1.72 24.05 -9.27
CA PHE A 221 0.94 22.89 -8.87
C PHE A 221 0.18 23.15 -7.57
N GLY A 222 -0.91 22.44 -7.37
CA GLY A 222 -1.67 22.43 -6.13
C GLY A 222 -2.14 21.02 -5.77
N PRO A 223 -2.59 20.81 -4.53
CA PRO A 223 -3.00 19.49 -4.08
C PRO A 223 -4.31 19.02 -4.70
N GLY A 224 -4.44 17.70 -4.84
CA GLY A 224 -5.70 17.02 -5.13
C GLY A 224 -6.74 17.23 -4.03
N VAL A 225 -7.99 16.92 -4.38
CA VAL A 225 -9.16 17.12 -3.50
C VAL A 225 -9.76 15.76 -3.18
N VAL A 226 -9.99 15.51 -1.89
CA VAL A 226 -10.74 14.36 -1.39
C VAL A 226 -12.09 14.83 -0.86
N MET A 227 -13.16 14.13 -1.23
CA MET A 227 -14.51 14.41 -0.78
C MET A 227 -15.07 13.21 -0.01
N ASP A 228 -15.65 13.49 1.15
CA ASP A 228 -16.35 12.52 1.98
C ASP A 228 -17.76 13.05 2.25
N ILE A 229 -18.78 12.32 1.80
CA ILE A 229 -20.18 12.73 1.91
C ILE A 229 -20.89 12.20 3.16
N PHE A 230 -20.19 11.38 3.95
CA PHE A 230 -20.64 10.85 5.24
C PHE A 230 -19.53 11.04 6.27
N ALA A 231 -19.13 12.30 6.44
CA ALA A 231 -17.85 12.62 7.05
C ALA A 231 -17.75 12.29 8.55
N GLY A 232 -18.87 12.15 9.26
CA GLY A 232 -18.93 11.76 10.67
C GLY A 232 -18.01 12.62 11.53
N SER A 233 -17.20 11.96 12.37
CA SER A 233 -16.21 12.60 13.26
C SER A 233 -14.96 13.14 12.54
N GLY A 234 -14.89 13.05 11.21
CA GLY A 234 -13.83 13.67 10.40
C GLY A 234 -12.54 12.87 10.29
N THR A 235 -12.58 11.54 10.40
CA THR A 235 -11.40 10.68 10.24
C THR A 235 -10.74 10.86 8.88
N THR A 236 -11.50 10.85 7.77
CA THR A 236 -10.93 11.11 6.44
C THR A 236 -10.30 12.50 6.36
N GLY A 237 -11.00 13.54 6.81
CA GLY A 237 -10.47 14.90 6.79
C GLY A 237 -9.15 15.05 7.53
N ALA A 238 -9.01 14.37 8.68
CA ALA A 238 -7.79 14.36 9.45
C ALA A 238 -6.61 13.78 8.66
N VAL A 239 -6.80 12.63 8.02
CA VAL A 239 -5.78 11.97 7.19
C VAL A 239 -5.43 12.82 5.97
N VAL A 240 -6.45 13.33 5.26
CA VAL A 240 -6.26 14.18 4.07
C VAL A 240 -5.43 15.42 4.39
N LYS A 241 -5.71 16.08 5.53
CA LYS A 241 -4.96 17.27 5.96
C LYS A 241 -3.50 16.94 6.27
N ARG A 242 -3.22 15.85 6.98
CA ARG A 242 -1.84 15.42 7.28
C ARG A 242 -1.06 15.05 6.01
N LEU A 243 -1.75 14.44 5.06
CA LEU A 243 -1.19 14.13 3.74
C LEU A 243 -1.04 15.39 2.84
N GLY A 244 -1.46 16.57 3.28
CA GLY A 244 -1.30 17.80 2.49
C GLY A 244 -2.22 17.91 1.27
N ARG A 245 -3.37 17.22 1.31
CA ARG A 245 -4.40 17.30 0.26
C ARG A 245 -5.52 18.26 0.69
N LYS A 246 -6.36 18.70 -0.26
CA LYS A 246 -7.58 19.46 0.05
C LYS A 246 -8.71 18.51 0.44
N TYR A 247 -9.58 18.96 1.34
CA TYR A 247 -10.66 18.15 1.86
C TYR A 247 -12.01 18.87 1.76
N ILE A 248 -13.06 18.12 1.39
CA ILE A 248 -14.46 18.54 1.44
C ILE A 248 -15.25 17.46 2.20
N GLY A 249 -15.77 17.80 3.37
CA GLY A 249 -16.62 16.91 4.15
C GLY A 249 -18.08 17.39 4.15
N ILE A 250 -19.03 16.47 3.95
CA ILE A 250 -20.46 16.70 4.15
C ILE A 250 -20.91 15.84 5.32
N GLU A 251 -21.62 16.45 6.27
CA GLU A 251 -22.18 15.77 7.44
C GLU A 251 -23.52 16.41 7.77
N LEU A 252 -24.53 15.58 8.01
CA LEU A 252 -25.89 16.03 8.30
C LEU A 252 -26.07 16.38 9.77
N ASN A 253 -25.39 15.67 10.68
CA ASN A 253 -25.50 15.89 12.11
C ASN A 253 -24.68 17.14 12.53
N PRO A 254 -25.33 18.18 13.08
CA PRO A 254 -24.64 19.41 13.48
C PRO A 254 -23.61 19.20 14.60
N ASP A 255 -23.79 18.22 15.49
CA ASP A 255 -22.83 17.95 16.55
C ASP A 255 -21.56 17.27 16.03
N TYR A 256 -21.71 16.38 15.04
CA TYR A 256 -20.57 15.82 14.30
C TYR A 256 -19.84 16.88 13.50
N CYS A 257 -20.56 17.83 12.88
CA CYS A 257 -19.95 19.00 12.25
C CYS A 257 -19.06 19.81 13.21
N LYS A 258 -19.50 20.04 14.46
CA LYS A 258 -18.72 20.78 15.47
C LYS A 258 -17.44 20.05 15.83
N LEU A 259 -17.56 18.76 16.13
CA LEU A 259 -16.41 17.93 16.46
C LEU A 259 -15.40 17.87 15.31
N HIS A 260 -15.91 17.60 14.11
CA HIS A 260 -15.10 17.51 12.91
C HIS A 260 -14.29 18.79 12.73
N LYS A 261 -14.93 19.97 12.81
CA LYS A 261 -14.23 21.27 12.73
C LYS A 261 -13.13 21.39 13.78
N LYS A 262 -13.40 21.03 15.04
CA LYS A 262 -12.41 21.06 16.13
C LYS A 262 -11.21 20.17 15.79
N ARG A 263 -11.44 18.91 15.40
CA ARG A 263 -10.39 17.96 15.01
C ARG A 263 -9.53 18.48 13.87
N LEU A 264 -10.14 19.07 12.84
CA LEU A 264 -9.39 19.64 11.72
C LEU A 264 -8.57 20.87 12.11
N GLN A 265 -8.98 21.66 13.10
CA GLN A 265 -8.23 22.84 13.56
C GLN A 265 -6.96 22.44 14.32
N GLU A 266 -7.01 21.35 15.09
CA GLU A 266 -5.89 20.86 15.90
C GLU A 266 -4.76 20.22 15.09
N ILE A 267 -5.06 19.77 13.87
CA ILE A 267 -4.06 19.12 13.02
C ILE A 267 -3.15 20.17 12.38
N PRO A 268 -1.83 20.14 12.62
CA PRO A 268 -0.92 21.06 11.97
C PRO A 268 -0.93 20.84 10.46
N LEU A 269 -0.83 21.92 9.69
CA LEU A 269 -0.58 21.78 8.26
C LEU A 269 0.81 21.15 8.09
N PRO A 270 0.99 20.23 7.15
CA PRO A 270 2.32 19.73 6.83
C PRO A 270 3.19 20.95 6.52
N MET A 271 4.36 21.03 7.15
CA MET A 271 5.35 22.01 6.75
C MET A 271 5.51 21.86 5.25
N ALA A 272 5.30 22.95 4.51
CA ALA A 272 5.50 22.97 3.07
C ALA A 272 6.85 22.31 2.83
N LEU A 273 6.86 21.16 2.15
CA LEU A 273 8.10 20.58 1.62
C LEU A 273 8.74 21.74 0.87
N GLY A 274 9.81 22.26 1.45
CA GLY A 274 10.47 23.46 0.98
C GLY A 274 10.72 23.26 -0.50
N VAL A 275 10.23 24.20 -1.29
CA VAL A 275 10.80 24.43 -2.60
C VAL A 275 12.26 24.81 -2.33
N LEU A 276 13.16 23.84 -2.41
CA LEU A 276 14.59 24.04 -2.60
C LEU A 276 14.89 23.84 -4.08
#